data_AF-A0A353N3S0-F1
#
_entry.id   AF-A0A353N3S0-F1
#
_cell.length_a   1.000
_cell.length_b   1.000
_cell.length_c   1.000
_cell.angle_alpha   90.00
_cell.angle_beta   90.00
_cell.angle_gamma   90.00
#
_symmetry.space_group_name_H-M   'P 1'
#
loop_
_entity.id
_entity.type
_entity.pdbx_description
1 polymer ?
#
loop_
_entity_poly.entity_id
_entity_poly.type
_entity_poly.pdbx_seq_one_letter_code
_entity_poly.pdbx_strand_id
1 'polypeptide(L)' 'IRLSREGNLKGRVKRVIFLGNIYEYRVQLGKYEIRVQQDAFSALENGVFNEGEICALTLKDHRYYEDIEEVSS' A
#
# COMPACT_ATOMS: atom_id res chain seq x y z
N ILE A 1 0.44 -0.32 6.54
CA ILE A 1 0.28 0.79 5.56
C ILE A 1 -1.21 0.98 5.31
N ARG A 2 -1.70 2.22 5.28
CA ARG A 2 -3.09 2.56 4.94
C ARG A 2 -3.12 3.47 3.71
N LEU A 3 -4.07 3.25 2.81
CA LEU A 3 -4.33 4.15 1.69
C LEU A 3 -5.35 5.23 2.09
N SER A 4 -5.13 6.46 1.60
CA SER A 4 -6.00 7.63 1.81
C SER A 4 -6.01 8.51 0.56
N ARG A 5 -6.98 9.42 0.47
CA ARG A 5 -7.06 10.39 -0.64
C ARG A 5 -6.05 11.55 -0.48
N GLU A 6 -5.66 11.82 0.76
CA GLU A 6 -4.76 12.93 1.11
C GLU A 6 -3.51 12.43 1.84
N GLY A 7 -2.39 13.15 1.64
CA GLY A 7 -1.09 12.85 2.23
C GLY A 7 0.07 13.18 1.30
N ASN A 8 1.28 13.15 1.85
CA ASN A 8 2.50 13.57 1.14
C ASN A 8 3.15 12.44 0.34
N LEU A 9 3.07 11.20 0.83
CA LEU A 9 3.63 10.04 0.16
C LEU A 9 2.61 9.49 -0.83
N LYS A 10 2.72 9.85 -2.11
CA LYS A 10 1.75 9.49 -3.15
C LYS A 10 2.27 8.40 -4.08
N GLY A 11 1.39 7.50 -4.47
CA GLY A 11 1.65 6.43 -5.42
C GLY A 11 0.49 6.22 -6.37
N ARG A 12 0.75 5.49 -7.46
CA ARG A 12 -0.27 5.11 -8.44
C ARG A 12 -0.71 3.68 -8.22
N VAL A 13 -2.00 3.46 -8.13
CA VAL A 13 -2.57 2.11 -8.05
C VAL A 13 -2.37 1.42 -9.39
N LYS A 14 -1.60 0.33 -9.40
CA LYS A 14 -1.29 -0.49 -10.57
C LYS A 14 -2.23 -1.67 -10.72
N ARG A 15 -2.69 -2.23 -9.60
CA ARG A 15 -3.62 -3.35 -9.56
C ARG A 15 -4.46 -3.32 -8.29
N VAL A 16 -5.72 -3.74 -8.42
CA VAL A 16 -6.63 -3.94 -7.27
C VAL A 16 -7.26 -5.32 -7.37
N ILE A 17 -7.17 -6.11 -6.30
CA ILE A 17 -7.77 -7.44 -6.22
C ILE A 17 -8.67 -7.48 -4.99
N PHE A 18 -9.93 -7.84 -5.19
CA PHE A 18 -10.86 -8.10 -4.10
C PHE A 18 -10.89 -9.59 -3.77
N LEU A 19 -10.61 -9.93 -2.52
CA LEU A 19 -10.51 -11.30 -2.01
C LEU A 19 -11.63 -11.63 -1.00
N GLY A 20 -12.76 -10.91 -1.07
CA GLY A 20 -13.91 -11.09 -0.18
C GLY A 20 -13.88 -10.19 1.04
N ASN A 21 -12.98 -10.44 1.99
CA ASN A 21 -12.83 -9.58 3.18
C ASN A 21 -11.62 -8.63 3.09
N ILE A 22 -10.82 -8.72 2.03
CA ILE A 22 -9.58 -7.96 1.86
C ILE A 22 -9.54 -7.38 0.44
N TYR A 23 -9.12 -6.12 0.34
CA TYR A 23 -8.58 -5.55 -0.88
C TYR A 23 -7.05 -5.61 -0.84
N GLU A 24 -6.46 -6.20 -1.88
CA GLU A 24 -5.05 -6.10 -2.17
C GLU A 24 -4.80 -5.04 -3.25
N TYR A 25 -3.98 -4.05 -2.92
CA TYR A 25 -3.52 -3.02 -3.82
C TYR A 25 -2.04 -3.22 -4.15
N ARG A 26 -1.69 -3.13 -5.43
CA ARG A 26 -0.31 -2.90 -5.88
C ARG A 26 -0.15 -1.43 -6.21
N VAL A 27 0.74 -0.74 -5.51
CA VAL A 27 0.92 0.71 -5.63
C VAL A 27 2.35 1.01 -6.05
N GLN A 28 2.51 1.69 -7.19
CA GLN A 28 3.79 2.20 -7.65
C GLN A 28 4.17 3.43 -6.82
N LEU A 29 5.32 3.37 -6.15
CA LEU A 29 5.92 4.46 -5.37
C LEU A 29 7.35 4.73 -5.89
N GLY A 30 7.51 5.75 -6.72
CA GLY A 30 8.78 6.01 -7.41
C GLY A 30 9.16 4.80 -8.26
N LYS A 31 10.34 4.20 -8.01
CA LYS A 31 10.82 2.99 -8.69
C LYS A 31 10.38 1.68 -8.04
N TYR A 32 9.72 1.73 -6.89
CA TYR A 32 9.33 0.54 -6.12
C TYR A 32 7.83 0.26 -6.26
N GLU A 33 7.45 -1.00 -6.14
CA GLU A 33 6.05 -1.40 -5.96
C GLU A 33 5.82 -1.85 -4.52
N ILE A 34 4.76 -1.34 -3.91
CA ILE A 34 4.33 -1.71 -2.57
C ILE A 34 3.02 -2.48 -2.67
N ARG A 35 2.96 -3.63 -2.00
CA ARG A 35 1.72 -4.36 -1.75
C ARG A 35 1.07 -3.84 -0.48
N VAL A 36 -0.19 -3.42 -0.58
CA VAL A 36 -0.98 -2.96 0.57
C VAL A 36 -2.21 -3.83 0.67
N GLN A 37 -2.46 -4.39 1.86
CA GLN A 37 -3.69 -5.11 2.17
C GLN A 37 -4.54 -4.24 3.09
N GLN A 38 -5.81 -4.08 2.74
CA GLN A 38 -6.80 -3.40 3.56
C GLN A 38 -8.02 -4.29 3.73
N ASP A 39 -8.56 -4.30 4.94
CA ASP A 39 -9.86 -4.88 5.22
C ASP A 39 -10.95 -4.23 4.34
N ALA A 40 -11.91 -5.04 3.88
CA ALA A 40 -12.95 -4.62 2.94
C ALA A 40 -13.91 -3.60 3.55
N PHE A 41 -14.28 -3.75 4.82
CA PHE A 41 -15.13 -2.77 5.51
C PHE A 41 -14.43 -1.41 5.57
N SER A 42 -13.16 -1.42 5.99
CA SER A 42 -12.33 -0.21 6.04
C SER A 42 -12.15 0.43 4.65
N ALA A 43 -11.95 -0.37 3.60
CA ALA A 43 -11.80 0.14 2.24
C ALA A 43 -13.08 0.77 1.70
N LEU A 44 -14.24 0.17 1.99
CA LEU A 44 -15.55 0.71 1.61
C LEU A 44 -15.84 2.04 2.31
N GLU A 45 -15.54 2.14 3.61
CA GLU A 45 -15.77 3.36 4.39
C GLU A 45 -14.93 4.56 3.90
N ASN A 46 -13.71 4.29 3.41
CA ASN A 46 -12.77 5.32 2.94
C ASN A 46 -12.79 5.54 1.43
N GLY A 47 -13.63 4.79 0.71
CA GLY A 47 -13.69 4.75 -0.74
C GLY A 47 -12.60 3.84 -1.35
N VAL A 48 -13.05 2.81 -2.06
CA VAL A 48 -12.18 1.87 -2.78
C VAL A 48 -11.41 2.61 -3.87
N PHE A 49 -10.11 2.33 -3.99
CA PHE A 49 -9.30 2.86 -5.08
C PHE A 49 -9.42 1.98 -6.32
N ASN A 50 -9.36 2.60 -7.49
CA ASN A 50 -9.33 1.90 -8.77
C ASN A 50 -7.93 1.89 -9.39
N GLU A 51 -7.71 0.97 -10.33
CA GLU A 51 -6.49 0.97 -11.12
C GLU A 51 -6.30 2.29 -11.86
N GLY A 52 -5.07 2.81 -11.85
CA GLY A 52 -4.72 4.09 -12.45
C GLY A 52 -4.92 5.30 -11.53
N GLU A 53 -5.63 5.17 -10.40
CA GLU A 53 -5.82 6.26 -9.45
C GLU A 53 -4.54 6.60 -8.67
N ILE A 54 -4.46 7.84 -8.21
CA ILE A 54 -3.42 8.29 -7.27
C ILE A 54 -3.98 8.14 -5.85
N CYS A 55 -3.22 7.48 -4.99
CA CYS A 55 -3.50 7.37 -3.57
C CYS A 55 -2.33 7.93 -2.75
N ALA A 56 -2.63 8.36 -1.53
CA ALA A 56 -1.63 8.64 -0.52
C ALA A 56 -1.44 7.39 0.36
N LEU A 57 -0.20 7.14 0.77
CA LEU A 57 0.18 6.04 1.65
C LEU A 57 0.56 6.60 3.02
N THR A 58 -0.10 6.10 4.07
CA THR A 58 0.25 6.36 5.46
C THR A 58 0.91 5.14 6.07
N LEU A 59 2.17 5.30 6.49
CA LEU A 59 2.94 4.29 7.23
C LEU A 59 2.66 4.46 8.72
N LYS A 60 2.02 3.47 9.34
CA LYS A 60 1.88 3.37 10.80
C LYS A 60 2.77 2.24 11.30
N ASP A 61 3.33 2.41 12.49
CA ASP A 61 4.10 1.39 13.22
C ASP A 61 5.25 0.79 12.38
N HIS A 62 5.94 1.64 11.62
CA HIS A 62 7.07 1.20 10.82
C HIS A 62 8.22 0.80 11.75
N ARG A 63 8.86 -0.33 11.42
CA ARG A 63 10.09 -0.76 12.06
C ARG A 63 11.20 -0.62 11.04
N TYR A 64 12.25 0.08 11.43
CA TYR A 64 13.48 0.09 10.67
C TYR A 64 14.31 -1.10 11.12
N TYR A 65 14.81 -1.83 10.14
CA TYR A 65 15.81 -2.87 10.37
C TYR A 65 17.15 -2.24 9.99
N GLU A 66 18.16 -2.46 10.83
CA GLU A 66 19.54 -2.13 10.46
C GLU A 66 19.95 -3.03 9.29
N ASP A 67 20.85 -2.51 8.45
CA ASP A 67 21.40 -3.27 7.34
C ASP A 67 22.23 -4.41 7.92
N ILE A 68 21.64 -5.61 7.99
CA ILE A 68 22.33 -6.81 8.43
C ILE A 68 23.13 -7.27 7.22
N GLU A 69 24.45 -7.08 7.24
CA GLU A 69 25.34 -7.64 6.22
C GLU A 69 24.93 -9.10 5.94
N GLU A 70 24.62 -9.39 4.67
CA GLU A 70 24.36 -10.76 4.23
C GLU A 70 25.50 -11.66 4.69
N VAL A 71 25.21 -12.62 5.56
CA VAL A 71 26.13 -13.75 5.78
C VAL A 71 26.11 -14.57 4.49
N SER A 72 27.04 -14.25 3.60
CA SER A 72 27.42 -15.12 2.49
C SER A 72 27.90 -16.44 3.09
N SER A 73 27.12 -17.51 2.92
CA SER A 73 27.54 -18.90 3.21
C SER A 73 28.21 -19.52 1.99
#